data_AF-A0A6J4RS45-F1
#
_entry.id   AF-A0A6J4RS45-F1
#
_cell.length_a   1.000
_cell.length_b   1.000
_cell.length_c   1.000
_cell.angle_alpha   90.00
_cell.angle_beta   90.00
_cell.angle_gamma   90.00
#
_symmetry.space_group_name_H-M   'P 1'
#
loop_
_entity.id
_entity.type
_entity.pdbx_description
1 polymer ?
#
loop_
_entity_poly.entity_id
_entity_poly.type
_entity_poly.pdbx_seq_one_letter_code
_entity_poly.pdbx_strand_id
1 'polypeptide(L)'
;MKPEEALAAAREAAARRSDALRGGMSIAPTERVSIEQLMEWANIEPDPDLMRSTRRLGAPITWAKRQLVHVMRQYLRELQSQQTRFNLNVLIRLAELEDRVVRLEERAQDTPAEPR
;
A
#
# COMPACT_ATOMS: atom_id res chain seq x y z
N MET A 1 31.60 2.19 -0.70
CA MET A 1 30.43 1.76 0.09
C MET A 1 30.04 0.39 -0.40
N LYS A 2 30.10 -0.62 0.46
CA LYS A 2 29.68 -1.98 0.11
C LYS A 2 28.13 -2.03 0.08
N PRO A 3 27.53 -2.90 -0.75
CA PRO A 3 26.06 -2.97 -0.87
C PRO A 3 25.35 -3.28 0.47
N GLU A 4 26.01 -4.04 1.35
CA GLU A 4 25.50 -4.35 2.69
C GLU A 4 25.43 -3.12 3.61
N GLU A 5 26.39 -2.19 3.47
CA GLU A 5 26.42 -0.93 4.21
C GLU A 5 25.29 0.02 3.74
N ALA A 6 24.98 0.00 2.44
CA ALA A 6 23.88 0.78 1.89
C ALA A 6 22.51 0.28 2.37
N LEU A 7 22.34 -1.05 2.48
CA LEU A 7 21.12 -1.69 3.01
C LEU A 7 20.92 -1.39 4.50
N ALA A 8 21.99 -1.44 5.30
CA ALA A 8 21.94 -1.10 6.72
C ALA A 8 21.56 0.38 6.93
N ALA A 9 22.18 1.29 6.17
CA ALA A 9 21.88 2.72 6.23
C ALA A 9 20.42 3.02 5.82
N ALA A 10 19.88 2.33 4.82
CA ALA A 10 18.49 2.50 4.38
C ALA A 10 17.49 2.03 5.45
N ARG A 11 17.76 0.90 6.13
CA ARG A 11 16.92 0.39 7.22
C ARG A 11 16.91 1.33 8.42
N GLU A 12 18.08 1.86 8.78
CA GLU A 12 18.21 2.80 9.88
C GLU A 12 17.50 4.12 9.59
N ALA A 13 17.61 4.63 8.35
CA ALA A 13 16.89 5.82 7.91
C ALA A 13 15.36 5.62 7.90
N ALA A 14 14.89 4.44 7.51
CA ALA A 14 13.46 4.08 7.56
C ALA A 14 12.95 3.99 9.01
N ALA A 15 13.73 3.41 9.92
CA ALA A 15 13.38 3.30 11.34
C ALA A 15 13.31 4.66 12.07
N ARG A 16 14.11 5.64 11.62
CA ARG A 16 14.06 7.03 12.15
C ARG A 16 12.93 7.87 11.55
N ARG A 17 12.28 7.39 10.49
CA ARG A 17 11.16 8.09 9.87
C ARG A 17 9.93 7.83 10.72
N SER A 18 9.56 8.78 11.58
CA SER A 18 8.25 8.75 12.21
C SER A 18 7.18 8.72 11.12
N ASP A 19 6.23 7.80 11.17
CA ASP A 19 5.02 7.81 10.33
C ASP A 19 4.13 9.04 10.59
N ALA A 20 4.56 9.95 11.46
CA ALA A 20 3.95 11.26 11.62
C ALA A 20 4.01 12.03 10.30
N LEU A 21 2.82 12.34 9.78
CA LEU A 21 2.62 13.25 8.67
C LEU A 21 3.37 14.57 8.94
N ARG A 22 3.98 15.15 7.91
CA ARG A 22 4.57 16.50 8.02
C ARG A 22 3.51 17.47 8.50
N GLY A 23 3.88 18.37 9.42
CA GLY A 23 2.97 19.41 9.93
C GLY A 23 2.24 20.13 8.78
N GLY A 24 0.92 20.19 8.86
CA GLY A 24 0.04 20.73 7.81
C GLY A 24 -0.60 19.70 6.88
N MET A 25 -0.20 18.42 6.92
CA MET A 25 -0.99 17.33 6.35
C MET A 25 -1.91 16.73 7.41
N SER A 26 -3.18 17.14 7.39
CA SER A 26 -4.24 16.40 8.08
C SER A 26 -4.93 15.48 7.06
N ILE A 27 -4.87 14.17 7.27
CA ILE A 27 -5.79 13.26 6.60
C ILE A 27 -7.12 13.42 7.33
N ALA A 28 -8.15 13.91 6.63
CA ALA A 28 -9.49 13.92 7.18
C ALA A 28 -9.86 12.48 7.57
N PRO A 29 -10.45 12.24 8.76
CA PRO A 29 -10.96 10.91 9.11
C PRO A 29 -12.03 10.53 8.09
N THR A 30 -11.64 9.75 7.09
CA THR A 30 -12.58 9.15 6.13
C THR A 30 -13.31 8.02 6.85
N GLU A 31 -14.55 7.75 6.45
CA GLU A 31 -15.26 6.54 6.84
C GLU A 31 -14.32 5.34 6.71
N ARG A 32 -14.28 4.48 7.75
CA ARG A 32 -13.37 3.34 7.79
C ARG A 32 -13.52 2.55 6.50
N VAL A 33 -12.47 2.56 5.69
CA VAL A 33 -12.42 1.77 4.45
C VAL A 33 -12.58 0.32 4.86
N SER A 34 -13.57 -0.37 4.29
CA SER A 34 -13.83 -1.77 4.65
C SER A 34 -12.73 -2.68 4.10
N ILE A 35 -12.54 -3.88 4.67
CA ILE A 35 -11.57 -4.85 4.13
C ILE A 35 -11.90 -5.18 2.68
N GLU A 36 -13.18 -5.24 2.31
CA GLU A 36 -13.62 -5.48 0.94
C GLU A 36 -13.15 -4.39 -0.02
N GLN A 37 -13.26 -3.11 0.38
CA GLN A 37 -12.74 -2.00 -0.40
C GLN A 37 -11.21 -2.04 -0.51
N LEU A 38 -10.51 -2.43 0.56
CA LEU A 38 -9.06 -2.60 0.51
C LEU A 38 -8.67 -3.75 -0.42
N MET A 39 -9.42 -4.85 -0.46
CA MET A 39 -9.19 -5.96 -1.38
C MET A 39 -9.40 -5.54 -2.84
N GLU A 40 -10.42 -4.73 -3.11
CA GLU A 40 -10.64 -4.14 -4.43
C GLU A 40 -9.44 -3.26 -4.84
N TRP A 41 -8.96 -2.40 -3.93
CA TRP A 41 -7.85 -1.49 -4.20
C TRP A 41 -6.48 -2.17 -4.22
N ALA A 42 -6.36 -3.37 -3.65
CA ALA A 42 -5.13 -4.16 -3.68
C ALA A 42 -4.77 -4.60 -5.11
N ASN A 43 -5.76 -4.72 -5.99
CA ASN A 43 -5.57 -5.05 -7.40
C ASN A 43 -5.21 -3.79 -8.20
N ILE A 44 -3.92 -3.62 -8.47
CA ILE A 44 -3.43 -2.45 -9.19
C ILE A 44 -3.36 -2.79 -10.69
N GLU A 45 -4.38 -2.36 -11.45
CA GLU A 45 -4.38 -2.43 -12.91
C GLU A 45 -4.27 -1.02 -13.51
N PRO A 46 -3.05 -0.54 -13.80
CA PRO A 46 -2.89 0.78 -14.40
C PRO A 46 -3.18 0.75 -15.89
N ASP A 47 -4.15 1.56 -16.31
CA ASP A 47 -4.51 1.72 -17.72
C ASP A 47 -3.51 2.67 -18.44
N PRO A 48 -2.71 2.17 -19.40
CA PRO A 48 -1.80 3.00 -20.17
C PRO A 48 -2.51 4.04 -21.05
N ASP A 49 -3.78 3.85 -21.40
CA ASP A 49 -4.54 4.81 -22.19
C ASP A 49 -4.96 6.04 -21.38
N LEU A 50 -5.06 5.92 -20.06
CA LEU A 50 -5.23 7.05 -19.14
C LEU A 50 -3.94 7.87 -18.95
N MET A 51 -2.78 7.37 -19.40
CA MET A 51 -1.51 8.09 -19.33
C MET A 51 -1.54 9.31 -20.26
N ARG A 52 -1.56 10.52 -19.69
CA ARG A 52 -1.48 11.80 -20.42
C ARG A 52 -0.56 12.82 -19.74
N SER A 53 0.00 13.73 -20.52
CA SER A 53 0.79 14.86 -20.04
C SER A 53 -0.01 16.15 -20.11
N THR A 54 -0.10 16.89 -18.99
CA THR A 54 -0.82 18.17 -18.88
C THR A 54 0.06 19.39 -19.24
N ARG A 55 1.29 19.15 -19.72
CA ARG A 55 2.28 20.21 -20.02
C ARG A 55 2.08 20.82 -21.41
N ARG A 56 2.73 21.96 -21.69
CA ARG A 56 2.67 22.69 -22.97
C ARG A 56 3.04 21.85 -24.20
N LEU A 57 3.85 20.80 -24.03
CA LEU A 57 4.17 19.79 -25.05
C LEU A 57 3.45 18.46 -24.76
N GLY A 58 2.18 18.53 -24.37
CA GLY A 58 1.42 17.41 -23.82
C GLY A 58 1.37 16.20 -24.74
N ALA A 59 1.06 16.40 -26.04
CA ALA A 59 0.95 15.34 -27.03
C ALA A 59 2.27 14.55 -27.25
N PRO A 60 3.41 15.18 -27.61
CA PRO A 60 4.65 14.43 -27.82
C PRO A 60 5.20 13.80 -26.53
N ILE A 61 5.03 14.45 -25.38
CA ILE A 61 5.41 13.86 -24.09
C ILE A 61 4.54 12.64 -23.77
N THR A 62 3.24 12.69 -24.07
CA THR A 62 2.33 11.56 -23.88
C THR A 62 2.72 10.38 -24.77
N TRP A 63 3.01 10.65 -26.05
CA TRP A 63 3.50 9.63 -26.98
C TRP A 63 4.77 8.95 -26.45
N ALA A 64 5.78 9.73 -26.04
CA ALA A 64 7.02 9.19 -25.50
C ALA A 64 6.79 8.33 -24.24
N LYS A 65 5.92 8.77 -23.33
CA LYS A 65 5.54 7.99 -22.13
C LYS A 65 4.89 6.66 -22.50
N ARG A 66 3.96 6.66 -23.47
CA ARG A 66 3.27 5.45 -23.91
C ARG A 66 4.23 4.46 -24.56
N GLN A 67 5.19 4.94 -25.36
CA GLN A 67 6.24 4.08 -25.93
C GLN A 67 7.15 3.50 -24.85
N LEU A 68 7.55 4.29 -23.86
CA LEU A 68 8.34 3.78 -22.74
C LEU A 68 7.60 2.68 -21.96
N VAL A 69 6.31 2.90 -21.66
CA VAL A 69 5.47 1.88 -21.02
C VAL A 69 5.33 0.64 -21.89
N HIS A 70 5.21 0.79 -23.21
CA HIS A 70 5.15 -0.33 -24.13
C HIS A 70 6.42 -1.19 -24.06
N VAL A 71 7.59 -0.56 -24.08
CA VAL A 71 8.89 -1.24 -23.97
C VAL A 71 9.06 -1.89 -22.60
N MET A 72 8.67 -1.19 -21.53
CA MET A 72 8.79 -1.70 -20.15
C MET A 72 7.64 -2.60 -19.73
N ARG A 73 6.70 -2.92 -20.63
CA ARG A 73 5.45 -3.62 -20.28
C ARG A 73 5.68 -4.91 -19.53
N GLN A 74 6.70 -5.69 -19.93
CA GLN A 74 7.03 -6.94 -19.26
C GLN A 74 7.47 -6.72 -17.81
N TYR A 75 8.42 -5.80 -17.59
CA TYR A 75 8.92 -5.47 -16.26
C TYR A 75 7.82 -4.87 -15.37
N LEU A 76 7.00 -3.97 -15.91
CA LEU A 76 5.89 -3.35 -15.18
C LEU A 76 4.85 -4.39 -14.74
N ARG A 77 4.52 -5.35 -15.60
CA ARG A 77 3.61 -6.46 -15.26
C ARG A 77 4.17 -7.35 -14.16
N GLU A 78 5.47 -7.63 -14.19
CA GLU A 78 6.12 -8.39 -13.13
C GLU A 78 6.03 -7.67 -11.79
N LEU A 79 6.37 -6.36 -11.77
CA LEU A 79 6.32 -5.54 -10.56
C LEU A 79 4.88 -5.40 -10.02
N GLN A 80 3.90 -5.19 -10.90
CA GLN A 80 2.48 -5.16 -10.55
C GLN A 80 1.99 -6.48 -9.97
N SER A 81 2.40 -7.61 -10.55
CA SER A 81 2.05 -8.94 -10.04
C SER A 81 2.63 -9.18 -8.65
N GLN A 82 3.90 -8.82 -8.43
CA GLN A 82 4.54 -8.92 -7.12
C GLN A 82 3.84 -8.02 -6.08
N GLN A 83 3.55 -6.77 -6.44
CA GLN A 83 2.88 -5.83 -5.54
C GLN A 83 1.45 -6.26 -5.22
N THR A 84 0.68 -6.73 -6.21
CA THR A 84 -0.68 -7.22 -6.01
C THR A 84 -0.70 -8.45 -5.08
N ARG A 85 0.20 -9.42 -5.31
CA ARG A 85 0.34 -10.58 -4.41
C ARG A 85 0.69 -10.19 -2.99
N PHE A 86 1.62 -9.24 -2.83
CA PHE A 86 1.98 -8.73 -1.52
C PHE A 86 0.77 -8.08 -0.82
N ASN A 87 0.06 -7.18 -1.51
CA ASN A 87 -1.11 -6.50 -0.96
C ASN A 87 -2.20 -7.50 -0.53
N LEU A 88 -2.51 -8.48 -1.38
CA LEU A 88 -3.50 -9.52 -1.07
C LEU A 88 -3.09 -10.34 0.16
N ASN A 89 -1.85 -10.78 0.25
CA ASN A 89 -1.36 -11.56 1.40
C ASN A 89 -1.43 -10.74 2.71
N VAL A 90 -1.10 -9.45 2.66
CA VAL A 90 -1.20 -8.56 3.81
C VAL A 90 -2.64 -8.38 4.24
N LEU A 91 -3.57 -8.20 3.30
CA LEU A 91 -5.00 -8.05 3.61
C LEU A 91 -5.62 -9.31 4.19
N ILE A 92 -5.30 -10.48 3.64
CA ILE A 92 -5.73 -11.76 4.22
C ILE A 92 -5.23 -11.85 5.66
N ARG A 93 -3.96 -11.51 5.90
CA ARG A 93 -3.40 -11.54 7.25
C ARG A 93 -4.06 -10.53 8.20
N LEU A 94 -4.41 -9.35 7.71
CA LEU A 94 -5.12 -8.35 8.50
C LEU A 94 -6.53 -8.84 8.87
N ALA A 95 -7.26 -9.43 7.93
CA ALA A 95 -8.58 -10.01 8.20
C ALA A 95 -8.51 -11.12 9.26
N GLU A 96 -7.53 -12.03 9.17
CA GLU A 96 -7.31 -13.06 10.20
C GLU A 96 -7.03 -12.48 11.60
N LEU A 97 -6.28 -11.37 11.65
CA LEU A 97 -5.95 -10.69 12.89
C LEU A 97 -7.17 -9.98 13.47
N GLU A 98 -7.98 -9.33 12.65
CA GLU A 98 -9.24 -8.69 13.07
C GLU A 98 -10.20 -9.72 13.66
N ASP A 99 -10.42 -10.84 12.97
CA ASP A 99 -11.19 -11.98 13.47
C ASP A 99 -10.68 -12.49 14.82
N ARG A 100 -9.36 -12.53 15.00
CA ARG A 100 -8.75 -12.97 16.25
C ARG A 100 -8.96 -11.95 17.37
N VAL A 101 -8.88 -10.65 17.06
CA VAL A 101 -9.15 -9.58 18.02
C VAL A 101 -10.59 -9.65 18.48
N VAL A 102 -11.55 -9.74 17.56
CA VAL A 102 -12.98 -9.87 17.89
C VAL A 102 -13.22 -11.06 18.84
N ARG A 103 -12.70 -12.25 18.50
CA ARG A 103 -12.82 -13.44 19.36
C ARG A 103 -12.18 -13.26 20.74
N LEU A 104 -11.11 -12.48 20.86
CA LEU A 104 -10.45 -12.21 22.14
C LEU A 104 -11.24 -11.19 22.96
N GLU A 105 -11.80 -10.16 22.31
CA GLU A 105 -12.66 -9.16 22.93
C GLU A 105 -13.94 -9.80 23.47
N GLU A 106 -14.58 -10.69 22.70
CA GLU A 106 -15.75 -11.47 23.14
C GLU A 106 -15.43 -12.31 24.38
N ARG A 107 -14.32 -13.06 24.39
CA ARG A 107 -13.89 -13.85 25.55
C ARG A 107 -13.58 -12.99 26.79
N ALA A 108 -13.02 -11.80 26.58
CA ALA A 108 -12.72 -10.87 27.67
C ALA A 108 -14.01 -10.30 28.27
N GLN A 109 -15.06 -10.11 27.46
CA GLN A 109 -16.37 -9.65 27.92
C GLN A 109 -17.17 -10.76 28.64
N ASP A 110 -17.03 -12.01 28.20
CA ASP A 110 -17.69 -13.17 28.82
C ASP A 110 -17.06 -13.65 30.14
N THR A 111 -15.88 -13.13 30.51
CA THR A 111 -15.28 -13.41 31.81
C THR A 111 -15.96 -12.51 32.85
N PRO A 112 -16.82 -13.03 33.76
CA PRO A 112 -17.48 -12.20 34.75
C PRO A 112 -16.43 -11.60 35.66
N ALA A 113 -16.53 -10.30 35.96
CA ALA A 113 -15.73 -9.67 36.98
C ALA A 113 -15.86 -10.48 38.28
N GLU A 114 -14.75 -11.11 38.71
CA GLU A 114 -14.70 -11.81 39.99
C GLU A 114 -15.21 -10.85 41.09
N PRO A 115 -16.24 -11.25 41.85
CA PRO A 115 -16.66 -10.48 43.00
C PRO A 115 -15.55 -10.58 44.05
N ARG A 116 -14.95 -9.43 44.37
CA ARG A 116 -14.06 -9.28 45.54
C ARG A 116 -14.82 -9.49 46.84
#